data_AF-F6EP45-F1
#
_entry.id   AF-F6EP45-F1
#
_cell.length_a   1.000
_cell.length_b   1.000
_cell.length_c   1.000
_cell.angle_alpha   90.00
_cell.angle_beta   90.00
_cell.angle_gamma   90.00
#
_symmetry.space_group_name_H-M   'P 1'
#
loop_
_entity.id
_entity.type
_entity.pdbx_description
1 polymer ?
#
loop_
_entity_poly.entity_id
_entity_poly.type
_entity_poly.pdbx_seq_one_letter_code
_entity_poly.pdbx_strand_id
1 'polypeptide(L)' 'MLSAAEASALVDRAFEVRCAAEDVATAIAEGAHGGELRELVDSLVNLAKEAERLR' A
#
# COMPACT_ATOMS: atom_id res chain seq x y z
N MET A 1 13.67 -11.60 -16.69
CA MET A 1 14.07 -10.19 -16.48
C MET A 1 12.85 -9.34 -16.79
N LEU A 2 12.52 -8.37 -15.93
CA LEU A 2 11.48 -7.39 -16.22
C LEU A 2 11.99 -6.40 -17.28
N SER A 3 11.12 -5.96 -18.17
CA SER A 3 11.32 -4.78 -18.98
C SER A 3 11.43 -3.53 -18.09
N ALA A 4 11.99 -2.44 -18.64
CA ALA A 4 12.07 -1.18 -17.91
C ALA A 4 10.68 -0.65 -17.49
N ALA A 5 9.67 -0.86 -18.33
CA ALA A 5 8.29 -0.47 -18.03
C ALA A 5 7.69 -1.29 -16.89
N GLU A 6 7.85 -2.62 -16.91
CA GLU A 6 7.38 -3.49 -15.84
C GLU A 6 8.11 -3.21 -14.50
N ALA A 7 9.41 -2.91 -14.55
CA ALA A 7 10.18 -2.54 -13.38
C ALA A 7 9.70 -1.19 -12.80
N SER A 8 9.45 -0.18 -13.63
CA SER A 8 8.88 1.10 -13.18
C SER A 8 7.50 0.92 -12.54
N ALA A 9 6.61 0.18 -13.21
CA ALA A 9 5.27 -0.08 -12.69
C ALA A 9 5.31 -0.86 -11.36
N LEU A 10 6.29 -1.75 -11.16
CA LEU A 10 6.49 -2.41 -9.88
C LEU A 10 6.96 -1.45 -8.79
N VAL A 11 7.89 -0.54 -9.11
CA VAL A 11 8.37 0.50 -8.18
C VAL A 11 7.22 1.42 -7.74
N ASP A 12 6.39 1.87 -8.67
CA ASP A 12 5.26 2.76 -8.39
C ASP A 12 4.25 2.08 -7.44
N ARG A 13 3.89 0.82 -7.71
CA ARG A 13 2.99 0.05 -6.82
C ARG A 13 3.61 -0.21 -5.45
N ALA A 14 4.91 -0.49 -5.39
CA ALA A 14 5.61 -0.65 -4.11
C ALA A 14 5.65 0.67 -3.30
N PHE A 15 5.75 1.81 -3.98
CA PHE A 15 5.66 3.13 -3.36
C PHE A 15 4.27 3.35 -2.76
N GLU A 16 3.19 3.04 -3.49
CA GLU A 16 1.81 3.17 -3.00
C GLU A 16 1.56 2.30 -1.75
N VAL A 17 2.04 1.05 -1.74
CA VAL A 17 1.94 0.17 -0.58
C VAL A 17 2.64 0.76 0.64
N ARG A 18 3.84 1.35 0.45
CA ARG A 18 4.57 1.98 1.55
C ARG A 18 3.80 3.17 2.11
N CYS A 19 3.27 4.05 1.26
CA CYS A 19 2.49 5.20 1.70
C CYS A 19 1.25 4.77 2.50
N ALA A 20 0.51 3.77 2.04
CA ALA A 20 -0.64 3.27 2.80
C ALA A 20 -0.23 2.67 4.16
N ALA A 21 0.95 2.05 4.26
CA ALA A 21 1.48 1.58 5.54
C ALA A 21 1.89 2.72 6.47
N GLU A 22 2.48 3.79 5.92
CA GLU A 22 2.81 5.03 6.65
C GLU A 22 1.53 5.74 7.16
N ASP A 23 0.45 5.74 6.39
CA ASP A 23 -0.85 6.27 6.80
C ASP A 23 -1.44 5.48 7.97
N VAL A 24 -1.39 4.14 7.93
CA VAL A 24 -1.79 3.30 9.07
C VAL A 24 -0.96 3.61 10.31
N ALA A 25 0.36 3.76 10.16
CA ALA A 25 1.24 4.11 11.29
C ALA A 25 0.91 5.48 11.89
N THR A 26 0.60 6.46 11.03
CA THR A 26 0.16 7.80 11.44
C THR A 26 -1.16 7.73 12.21
N ALA A 27 -2.15 7.03 11.68
CA ALA A 27 -3.45 6.87 12.32
C ALA A 27 -3.34 6.18 13.70
N ILE A 28 -2.46 5.18 13.84
CA ILE A 28 -2.17 4.56 15.14
C ILE A 28 -1.56 5.59 16.10
N ALA A 29 -0.59 6.38 15.64
CA ALA A 29 0.07 7.41 16.45
C ALA A 29 -0.90 8.52 16.90
N GLU A 30 -1.90 8.84 16.08
CA GLU A 30 -2.93 9.83 16.36
C GLU A 30 -4.10 9.28 17.20
N GLY A 31 -4.12 7.97 17.47
CA GLY A 31 -5.19 7.33 18.24
C GLY A 31 -6.50 7.21 17.47
N ALA A 32 -6.41 7.03 16.15
CA ALA A 32 -7.56 6.79 15.29
C ALA A 32 -8.42 5.64 15.81
N HIS A 33 -9.72 5.79 15.62
CA HIS A 33 -10.70 4.80 16.05
C HIS A 33 -10.66 3.56 15.16
N GLY A 34 -11.15 2.43 15.69
CA GLY A 34 -11.04 1.13 15.01
C GLY A 34 -11.71 1.04 13.64
N GLY A 35 -12.69 1.90 13.34
CA GLY A 35 -13.32 1.98 12.01
C GLY A 35 -12.37 2.54 10.96
N GLU A 36 -11.79 3.70 11.22
CA GLU A 36 -10.78 4.33 10.37
C GLU A 36 -9.53 3.46 10.19
N LEU A 37 -9.02 2.84 11.27
CA LEU A 37 -7.91 1.90 11.17
C LEU A 37 -8.24 0.71 10.27
N ARG A 38 -9.48 0.21 10.32
CA ARG A 38 -9.92 -0.88 9.45
C ARG A 38 -9.93 -0.45 7.98
N GLU A 39 -10.45 0.73 7.67
CA GLU A 39 -10.46 1.26 6.30
C GLU A 39 -9.04 1.42 5.73
N LEU A 40 -8.11 1.96 6.53
CA LEU A 40 -6.71 2.12 6.13
C LEU A 40 -6.01 0.78 5.91
N VAL A 41 -6.24 -0.20 6.79
CA VAL A 41 -5.68 -1.55 6.63
C VAL A 41 -6.28 -2.26 5.42
N ASP A 42 -7.58 -2.13 5.17
CA ASP A 42 -8.23 -2.71 4.00
C ASP A 42 -7.66 -2.10 2.70
N SER A 43 -7.42 -0.79 2.68
CA SER A 43 -6.74 -0.09 1.57
C SER A 43 -5.32 -0.61 1.34
N LEU A 44 -4.51 -0.67 2.40
CA LEU A 44 -3.14 -1.21 2.35
C LEU A 44 -3.09 -2.63 1.80
N VAL A 45 -3.98 -3.51 2.27
CA VAL A 45 -4.05 -4.91 1.80
C VAL A 45 -4.46 -4.98 0.33
N ASN A 46 -5.36 -4.11 -0.12
CA ASN A 46 -5.75 -4.05 -1.52
C ASN A 46 -4.59 -3.61 -2.41
N LEU A 47 -3.86 -2.55 -2.04
CA LEU A 47 -2.67 -2.10 -2.77
C LEU A 47 -1.58 -3.18 -2.82
N ALA A 48 -1.35 -3.90 -1.72
CA ALA A 48 -0.41 -5.02 -1.69
C ALA A 48 -0.79 -6.12 -2.68
N LYS A 49 -2.07 -6.50 -2.73
CA LYS A 49 -2.59 -7.48 -3.69
C LYS A 49 -2.46 -7.03 -5.15
N GLU A 50 -2.58 -5.74 -5.43
CA GLU A 50 -2.36 -5.20 -6.78
C GLU A 50 -0.87 -5.15 -7.15
N ALA A 51 0.01 -4.86 -6.17
CA ALA A 51 1.46 -4.87 -6.35
C ALA A 51 2.00 -6.27 -6.66
N GLU A 52 1.43 -7.31 -6.03
CA GLU A 52 1.81 -8.72 -6.24
C GLU A 52 1.43 -9.25 -7.63
N ARG A 53 0.47 -8.62 -8.32
CA ARG A 53 0.07 -9.05 -9.67
C ARG A 53 1.16 -8.66 -10.67
N LEU A 54 1.99 -9.62 -11.02
CA LEU A 54 2.85 -9.56 -12.20
C LEU A 54 1.97 -9.94 -13.40
N ARG A 55 1.57 -8.96 -14.21
CA ARG A 55 0.97 -9.19 -15.53
C ARG A 55 1.92 -8.69 -16.59
#